data_AF-A0A2V5XKC5-F1
#
_entry.id   AF-A0A2V5XKC5-F1
#
_cell.length_a   1.000
_cell.length_b   1.000
_cell.length_c   1.000
_cell.angle_alpha   90.00
_cell.angle_beta   90.00
_cell.angle_gamma   90.00
#
_symmetry.space_group_name_H-M   'P 1'
#
loop_
_entity.id
_entity.type
_entity.pdbx_description
1 polymer ?
#
loop_
_entity_poly.entity_id
_entity_poly.type
_entity_poly.pdbx_seq_one_letter_code
_entity_poly.pdbx_strand_id
1 'polypeptide(L)' 'MTPNPYLFIVIFIGVALGFPLVPLALAWTWRRFFQPPKPGAEKNAIYECGVESIGEAHVQFQSQYYLYAII' A
#
# COMPACT_ATOMS: atom_id res chain seq x y z
N MET A 1 29.32 -9.29 -28.14
CA MET A 1 28.02 -9.73 -27.59
C MET A 1 27.26 -8.48 -27.20
N THR A 2 26.24 -8.10 -27.95
CA THR A 2 25.39 -6.95 -27.63
C THR A 2 24.50 -7.30 -26.43
N PRO A 3 24.51 -6.54 -25.33
CA PRO A 3 23.59 -6.76 -24.23
C PRO A 3 22.14 -6.67 -24.73
N ASN A 4 21.28 -7.58 -24.30
CA ASN A 4 19.85 -7.51 -24.61
C ASN A 4 19.29 -6.19 -24.02
N PRO A 5 18.72 -5.28 -24.84
CA PRO A 5 18.33 -3.94 -24.39
C PRO A 5 17.26 -3.96 -23.29
N TYR A 6 16.48 -5.04 -23.17
CA TYR A 6 15.44 -5.18 -22.15
C TYR A 6 15.93 -5.81 -20.84
N LEU A 7 17.11 -6.45 -20.84
CA LEU A 7 17.65 -7.09 -19.65
C LEU A 7 17.84 -6.08 -18.51
N PHE A 8 18.33 -4.88 -18.83
CA PHE A 8 18.47 -3.80 -17.86
C PHE A 8 17.13 -3.40 -17.24
N ILE A 9 16.08 -3.29 -18.05
CA ILE A 9 14.73 -2.92 -17.58
C ILE A 9 14.18 -3.99 -16.62
N VAL A 10 14.35 -5.27 -16.95
CA VAL A 10 13.90 -6.37 -16.09
C VAL A 10 14.64 -6.35 -14.74
N ILE A 11 15.96 -6.16 -14.76
CA ILE A 11 16.75 -6.05 -13.52
C ILE A 11 16.30 -4.83 -12.71
N PHE A 12 16.05 -3.70 -13.36
CA PHE A 12 15.61 -2.48 -12.71
C PHE A 12 14.23 -2.65 -12.03
N ILE A 13 13.28 -3.31 -12.70
CA ILE A 13 11.98 -3.67 -12.09
C ILE A 13 12.19 -4.60 -10.88
N GLY A 14 13.09 -5.58 -11.00
CA GLY A 14 13.44 -6.46 -9.89
C GLY A 14 13.95 -5.69 -8.67
N VAL A 15 14.85 -4.72 -8.88
CA VAL A 15 15.35 -3.85 -7.80
C VAL A 15 14.26 -2.93 -7.28
N ALA A 16 13.43 -2.35 -8.15
CA ALA A 16 12.35 -1.44 -7.79
C ALA A 16 11.26 -2.12 -6.94
N LEU A 17 11.01 -3.41 -7.15
CA LEU A 17 10.11 -4.21 -6.30
C LEU A 17 10.83 -4.72 -5.05
N GLY A 18 12.08 -5.17 -5.17
CA GLY A 18 12.87 -5.64 -4.04
C GLY A 18 13.07 -4.57 -2.97
N PHE A 19 13.32 -3.32 -3.39
CA PHE A 19 13.60 -2.21 -2.49
C PHE A 19 12.50 -1.92 -1.45
N PRO A 20 11.19 -1.84 -1.81
CA PRO A 20 10.11 -1.71 -0.83
C PRO A 20 9.72 -3.05 -0.18
N LEU A 21 9.79 -4.17 -0.90
CA LEU A 21 9.32 -5.46 -0.36
C LEU A 21 10.23 -6.01 0.73
N VAL A 22 11.55 -5.84 0.62
CA VAL A 22 12.53 -6.30 1.62
C VAL A 22 12.30 -5.65 3.01
N PRO A 23 12.23 -4.31 3.16
CA PRO A 23 11.98 -3.69 4.45
C PRO A 23 10.57 -3.99 4.98
N LEU A 24 9.55 -4.13 4.12
CA LEU A 24 8.22 -4.55 4.53
C LEU A 24 8.21 -5.98 5.09
N ALA A 25 8.92 -6.92 4.44
CA ALA A 25 9.09 -8.29 4.92
C ALA A 25 9.86 -8.32 6.24
N LEU A 26 10.91 -7.49 6.38
CA LEU A 26 11.67 -7.36 7.62
C LEU A 26 10.80 -6.80 8.76
N ALA A 27 10.02 -5.75 8.50
CA ALA A 27 9.09 -5.19 9.49
C ALA A 27 8.01 -6.20 9.90
N TRP A 28 7.47 -6.95 8.94
CA TRP A 28 6.48 -7.98 9.19
C TRP A 28 7.04 -9.14 10.03
N THR A 29 8.23 -9.65 9.67
CA THR A 29 8.90 -10.70 10.45
C THR A 29 9.23 -10.21 11.85
N TRP A 30 9.76 -8.98 11.98
CA TRP A 30 10.02 -8.37 13.29
C TRP A 30 8.75 -8.30 14.14
N ARG A 31 7.64 -7.78 13.59
CA ARG A 31 6.34 -7.74 14.25
C ARG A 31 5.90 -9.15 14.69
N ARG A 32 6.10 -10.17 13.86
CA ARG A 32 5.63 -11.53 14.11
C ARG A 32 6.36 -12.23 15.27
N PHE A 33 7.64 -11.92 15.47
CA PHE A 33 8.51 -12.58 16.46
C PHE A 33 8.71 -11.75 17.74
N PHE A 34 8.82 -10.42 17.63
CA PHE A 34 9.23 -9.56 18.75
C PHE A 34 8.11 -8.65 19.29
N GLN A 35 7.06 -8.38 18.51
CA GLN A 35 6.00 -7.47 18.92
C GLN A 35 4.73 -8.24 19.36
N PRO A 36 4.28 -8.11 20.61
CA PRO A 36 2.99 -8.67 21.03
C PRO A 36 1.84 -8.08 20.21
N PRO A 37 0.96 -8.91 19.61
CA PRO A 37 -0.21 -8.40 18.93
C PRO A 37 -1.16 -7.74 19.94
N LYS A 38 -1.53 -6.49 19.68
CA LYS A 38 -2.50 -5.74 20.51
C LYS A 38 -3.64 -5.18 19.64
N PRO A 39 -4.41 -6.04 18.93
CA PRO A 39 -5.58 -5.60 18.19
C PRO A 39 -6.65 -5.09 19.17
N GLY A 40 -7.48 -4.15 18.74
CA GLY A 40 -8.60 -3.64 19.52
C GLY A 40 -9.52 -2.81 18.64
N ALA A 41 -10.79 -2.68 19.03
CA ALA A 41 -11.80 -1.94 18.27
C ALA A 41 -11.32 -0.51 17.97
N GLU A 42 -10.90 0.23 19.01
CA GLU A 42 -10.39 1.60 18.89
C GLU A 42 -9.18 1.74 17.97
N LYS A 43 -8.23 0.79 18.01
CA LYS A 43 -7.01 0.85 17.19
C LYS A 43 -7.25 0.56 15.70
N ASN A 44 -8.33 -0.15 15.41
CA ASN A 44 -8.72 -0.54 14.07
C ASN A 44 -9.91 0.29 13.57
N ALA A 45 -10.38 1.27 14.34
CA ALA A 45 -11.47 2.16 13.96
C ALA A 45 -11.01 3.13 12.87
N ILE A 46 -11.96 3.59 12.05
CA ILE A 46 -11.72 4.66 11.09
C ILE A 46 -11.33 5.92 11.86
N TYR A 47 -10.28 6.60 11.38
CA TYR A 47 -9.80 7.80 12.04
C TYR A 47 -10.76 8.97 11.80
N GLU A 48 -11.45 9.38 12.85
CA GLU A 48 -12.27 10.61 12.90
C GLU A 48 -12.11 11.27 14.27
N CYS A 49 -10.88 11.53 14.72
CA CYS A 49 -10.60 12.17 16.02
C CYS A 49 -11.31 11.53 17.24
N GLY A 50 -11.61 10.23 17.18
CA GLY A 50 -12.32 9.50 18.24
C GLY A 50 -13.85 9.63 18.21
N VAL A 51 -14.42 10.26 17.17
CA VAL A 51 -15.86 10.18 16.90
C VAL A 51 -16.17 9.02 15.96
N GLU A 52 -17.41 8.52 16.02
CA GLU A 52 -17.88 7.53 15.06
C GLU A 52 -17.89 8.13 13.66
N SER A 53 -17.31 7.42 12.69
CA SER A 53 -17.25 7.90 11.32
C SER A 53 -18.64 8.04 10.73
N ILE A 54 -18.96 9.22 10.21
CA ILE A 54 -20.26 9.52 9.64
C ILE A 54 -20.25 9.16 8.16
N GLY A 55 -21.08 8.18 7.78
CA GLY A 55 -21.33 7.80 6.40
C GLY A 55 -20.52 6.58 5.92
N GLU A 56 -21.01 5.99 4.83
CA GLU A 56 -20.35 4.88 4.15
C GLU A 56 -19.13 5.39 3.37
N ALA A 57 -18.00 4.68 3.44
CA ALA A 57 -16.81 5.01 2.64
C ALA A 57 -17.07 4.97 1.11
N HIS A 58 -18.17 4.33 0.70
CA HIS A 58 -18.59 4.15 -0.69
C HIS A 58 -19.72 5.10 -1.08
N VAL A 59 -19.43 6.40 -1.11
CA VAL A 59 -20.34 7.40 -1.69
C VAL A 59 -20.16 7.51 -3.20
N GLN A 60 -21.13 8.10 -3.90
CA GLN A 60 -20.96 8.48 -5.29
C GLN A 60 -19.89 9.57 -5.40
N PHE A 61 -18.71 9.19 -5.89
CA PHE A 61 -17.63 10.12 -6.19
C PHE A 61 -18.03 11.02 -7.36
N GLN A 62 -17.44 12.22 -7.41
CA GLN A 62 -17.73 13.20 -8.45
C GLN A 62 -17.42 12.63 -9.84
N SER A 63 -18.37 12.74 -10.77
CA SER A 63 -18.24 12.21 -12.15
C SER A 63 -17.05 12.80 -12.91
N GLN A 64 -16.58 13.99 -12.52
CA GLN A 64 -15.39 14.62 -13.08
C GLN A 64 -14.13 13.76 -12.99
N TYR A 65 -13.97 12.92 -11.94
CA TYR A 65 -12.81 12.03 -11.84
C TYR A 65 -12.81 10.96 -12.93
N TYR A 66 -14.01 10.49 -13.31
CA TYR A 66 -14.16 9.57 -14.43
C TYR A 66 -13.84 10.25 -15.76
N LEU A 67 -14.39 11.45 -15.99
CA LEU A 67 -14.10 12.22 -17.20
C LEU A 67 -12.61 12.55 -17.34
N TYR A 68 -11.93 12.87 -16.25
CA TYR A 68 -10.48 13.09 -16.26
C TYR A 68 -9.67 11.84 -16.63
N ALA A 69 -10.11 10.65 -16.21
CA ALA A 69 -9.38 9.41 -16.47
C ALA A 69 -9.56 8.88 -17.90
N ILE A 70 -10.69 9.19 -18.56
CA ILE A 70 -11.01 8.68 -19.91
C ILE A 70 -10.58 9.61 -21.05
N ILE A 71 -10.45 10.91 -20.78
CA ILE A 71 -10.00 11.93 -21.76
C ILE A 71 -8.48 11.94 -21.80
#